data_AF-A0AAW9KN50-F1
#
_entry.id   AF-A0AAW9KN50-F1
#
_cell.length_a   1.000
_cell.length_b   1.000
_cell.length_c   1.000
_cell.angle_alpha   90.00
_cell.angle_beta   90.00
_cell.angle_gamma   90.00
#
_symmetry.space_group_name_H-M   'P 1'
#
loop_
_entity.id
_entity.type
_entity.pdbx_description
1 polymer ?
#
loop_
_entity_poly.entity_id
_entity_poly.type
_entity_poly.pdbx_seq_one_letter_code
_entity_poly.pdbx_strand_id
1 'polypeptide(L)'
;MTSPAPGLRERKKLATRRAICRAALALFKSQGYAATTVEQIAQAADVAPMTVYRYFGTKEATVVSVSLTPALREGPGRMADALASDGAPTVAEVSGLVALLAAEEEDWLESLAVRVELAASTPELEQALWAQSSAWTTALAEQLPTEALSAHVQARALAGACLEGLLAWRDRPAFPDADSLVNVIQEALNAIRVPTSIPAP
;
A
#
# COMPACT_ATOMS: atom_id res chain seq x y z
N MET A 1 14.70 8.91 19.73
CA MET A 1 15.99 8.39 19.25
C MET A 1 15.83 8.09 17.77
N THR A 2 16.44 8.88 16.90
CA THR A 2 16.36 8.74 15.43
C THR A 2 17.15 7.51 14.99
N SER A 3 16.51 6.52 14.35
CA SER A 3 17.22 5.38 13.78
C SER A 3 18.35 5.84 12.85
N PRO A 4 19.52 5.20 12.86
CA PRO A 4 20.64 5.60 12.02
C PRO A 4 20.26 5.47 10.54
N ALA A 5 20.74 6.41 9.73
CA ALA A 5 20.51 6.42 8.29
C ALA A 5 20.86 5.04 7.67
N PRO A 6 20.08 4.53 6.72
CA PRO A 6 20.26 3.18 6.19
C PRO A 6 21.67 3.01 5.62
N GLY A 7 22.34 1.95 6.08
CA GLY A 7 23.68 1.60 5.60
C GLY A 7 23.69 1.38 4.09
N LEU A 8 24.88 1.51 3.47
CA LEU A 8 25.06 1.39 2.01
C LEU A 8 24.42 0.13 1.41
N ARG A 9 24.41 -0.98 2.16
CA ARG A 9 23.78 -2.25 1.76
C ARG A 9 22.25 -2.14 1.64
N GLU A 10 21.58 -1.51 2.59
CA GLU A 10 20.12 -1.30 2.57
C GLU A 10 19.73 -0.33 1.47
N ARG A 11 20.50 0.74 1.26
CA ARG A 11 20.28 1.66 0.13
C ARG A 11 20.39 0.94 -1.22
N LYS A 12 21.41 0.10 -1.42
CA LYS A 12 21.56 -0.70 -2.65
C LYS A 12 20.40 -1.68 -2.83
N LYS A 13 19.99 -2.37 -1.76
CA LYS A 13 18.85 -3.28 -1.77
C LYS A 13 17.56 -2.57 -2.19
N LEU A 14 17.28 -1.40 -1.62
CA LEU A 14 16.12 -0.59 -1.97
C LEU A 14 16.16 -0.12 -3.43
N ALA A 15 17.31 0.36 -3.89
CA ALA A 15 17.49 0.78 -5.28
C ALA A 15 17.23 -0.37 -6.28
N THR A 16 17.77 -1.56 -6.02
CA THR A 16 17.49 -2.75 -6.86
C THR A 16 16.00 -3.10 -6.87
N ARG A 17 15.33 -3.06 -5.71
CA ARG A 17 13.90 -3.36 -5.63
C ARG A 17 13.07 -2.36 -6.45
N ARG A 18 13.36 -1.05 -6.32
CA ARG A 18 12.70 0.00 -7.10
C ARG A 18 12.94 -0.15 -8.60
N ALA A 19 14.17 -0.49 -9.02
CA ALA A 19 14.48 -0.74 -10.42
C ALA A 19 13.64 -1.89 -11.00
N ILE A 20 13.49 -2.99 -10.25
CA ILE A 20 12.65 -4.13 -10.66
C ILE A 20 11.18 -3.73 -10.75
N CYS A 21 10.63 -3.01 -9.75
CA CYS A 21 9.24 -2.55 -9.80
C CYS A 21 8.96 -1.63 -10.99
N ARG A 22 9.85 -0.66 -11.26
CA ARG A 22 9.68 0.25 -12.41
C ARG A 22 9.73 -0.49 -13.74
N ALA A 23 10.67 -1.42 -13.90
CA ALA A 23 10.74 -2.27 -15.09
C ALA A 23 9.48 -3.11 -15.27
N ALA A 24 8.97 -3.69 -14.18
CA ALA A 24 7.75 -4.47 -14.19
C ALA A 24 6.53 -3.63 -14.60
N LEU A 25 6.30 -2.49 -13.96
CA LEU A 25 5.19 -1.58 -14.28
C LEU A 25 5.26 -1.09 -15.73
N ALA A 26 6.44 -0.74 -16.23
CA ALA A 26 6.62 -0.32 -17.62
C ALA A 26 6.24 -1.43 -18.61
N LEU A 27 6.64 -2.68 -18.36
CA LEU A 27 6.27 -3.83 -19.17
C LEU A 27 4.78 -4.17 -19.06
N PHE A 28 4.20 -4.11 -17.87
CA PHE A 28 2.78 -4.34 -17.68
C PHE A 28 1.94 -3.31 -18.45
N LYS A 29 2.38 -2.03 -18.47
CA LYS A 29 1.73 -0.96 -19.25
C LYS A 29 1.87 -1.16 -20.75
N SER A 30 3.01 -1.66 -21.23
CA SER A 30 3.29 -1.76 -22.67
C SER A 30 2.70 -3.01 -23.34
N GLN A 31 2.70 -4.16 -22.65
CA GLN A 31 2.32 -5.45 -23.23
C GLN A 31 1.35 -6.26 -22.36
N GLY A 32 0.93 -5.73 -21.21
CA GLY A 32 -0.03 -6.36 -20.30
C GLY A 32 0.62 -7.28 -19.26
N TYR A 33 -0.07 -7.47 -18.13
CA TYR A 33 0.40 -8.31 -17.02
C TYR A 33 0.59 -9.78 -17.41
N ALA A 34 -0.39 -10.36 -18.12
CA ALA A 34 -0.37 -11.78 -18.48
C ALA A 34 0.78 -12.14 -19.44
N ALA A 35 1.09 -11.27 -20.40
CA ALA A 35 2.15 -11.49 -21.38
C ALA A 35 3.57 -11.22 -20.84
N THR A 36 3.68 -10.59 -19.65
CA THR A 36 4.97 -10.22 -19.06
C THR A 36 5.53 -11.33 -18.16
N THR A 37 6.78 -11.73 -18.41
CA THR A 37 7.49 -12.75 -17.62
C THR A 37 8.52 -12.16 -16.67
N VAL A 38 8.93 -12.94 -15.65
CA VAL A 38 9.96 -12.52 -14.69
C VAL A 38 11.32 -12.31 -15.38
N GLU A 39 11.62 -13.07 -16.43
CA GLU A 39 12.84 -12.96 -17.22
C GLU A 39 12.89 -11.62 -17.97
N GLN A 40 11.78 -11.20 -18.58
CA GLN A 40 11.68 -9.90 -19.25
C GLN A 40 11.86 -8.75 -18.24
N ILE A 41 11.24 -8.86 -17.06
CA ILE A 41 11.41 -7.88 -15.98
C ILE A 41 12.87 -7.82 -15.53
N ALA A 42 13.51 -8.97 -15.34
CA ALA A 42 14.90 -9.07 -14.91
C ALA A 42 15.85 -8.43 -15.94
N GLN A 43 15.63 -8.72 -17.22
CA GLN A 43 16.38 -8.13 -18.32
C GLN A 43 16.21 -6.61 -18.37
N ALA A 44 14.99 -6.11 -18.27
CA ALA A 44 14.69 -4.68 -18.28
C ALA A 44 15.25 -3.94 -17.03
N ALA A 45 15.37 -4.63 -15.90
CA ALA A 45 15.95 -4.10 -14.67
C ALA A 45 17.46 -4.31 -14.53
N ASP A 46 18.13 -4.89 -15.54
CA ASP A 46 19.55 -5.25 -15.53
C ASP A 46 19.96 -6.12 -14.32
N VAL A 47 19.18 -7.16 -14.05
CA VAL A 47 19.44 -8.14 -12.99
C VAL A 47 19.22 -9.57 -13.48
N ALA A 48 19.78 -10.55 -12.78
CA ALA A 48 19.46 -11.96 -13.03
C ALA A 48 18.00 -12.28 -12.60
N PRO A 49 17.28 -13.18 -13.29
CA PRO A 49 15.94 -13.63 -12.89
C PRO A 49 15.86 -14.13 -11.44
N MET A 50 16.88 -14.86 -10.99
CA MET A 50 16.99 -15.32 -9.60
C MET A 50 17.06 -14.17 -8.58
N THR A 51 17.54 -12.98 -8.99
CA THR A 51 17.48 -11.78 -8.16
C THR A 51 16.05 -11.26 -8.03
N VAL A 52 15.24 -11.29 -9.10
CA VAL A 52 13.82 -10.94 -8.98
C VAL A 52 13.10 -11.90 -8.03
N TYR A 53 13.26 -13.21 -8.22
CA TYR A 53 12.68 -14.22 -7.32
C TYR A 53 13.14 -14.05 -5.86
N ARG A 54 14.43 -13.78 -5.62
CA ARG A 54 14.95 -13.56 -4.27
C ARG A 54 14.32 -12.34 -3.58
N TYR A 55 14.01 -11.29 -4.33
CA TYR A 55 13.42 -10.07 -3.77
C TYR A 55 11.91 -10.19 -3.57
N PHE A 56 11.19 -10.82 -4.50
CA PHE A 56 9.73 -10.75 -4.56
C PHE A 56 9.04 -12.10 -4.34
N GLY A 57 9.70 -13.22 -4.58
CA GLY A 57 9.12 -14.56 -4.52
C GLY A 57 8.21 -14.86 -5.71
N THR A 58 7.30 -13.95 -6.06
CA THR A 58 6.33 -14.10 -7.16
C THR A 58 6.30 -12.88 -8.09
N LYS A 59 5.63 -12.99 -9.24
CA LYS A 59 5.43 -11.88 -10.18
C LYS A 59 4.47 -10.83 -9.60
N GLU A 60 3.40 -11.27 -8.95
CA GLU A 60 2.37 -10.44 -8.32
C GLU A 60 3.01 -9.49 -7.29
N ALA A 61 3.97 -10.00 -6.54
CA ALA A 61 4.72 -9.22 -5.56
C ALA A 61 5.48 -8.04 -6.19
N THR A 62 5.80 -8.05 -7.49
CA THR A 62 6.40 -6.87 -8.15
C THR A 62 5.42 -5.70 -8.29
N VAL A 63 4.11 -5.98 -8.32
CA VAL A 63 3.02 -4.99 -8.37
C VAL A 63 2.62 -4.55 -6.96
N VAL A 64 2.38 -5.52 -6.05
CA VAL A 64 1.84 -5.23 -4.71
C VAL A 64 2.91 -4.87 -3.69
N SER A 65 4.19 -5.14 -3.98
CA SER A 65 5.26 -4.78 -3.06
C SER A 65 5.52 -3.27 -3.11
N VAL A 66 4.94 -2.61 -2.12
CA VAL A 66 5.30 -1.28 -1.64
C VAL A 66 6.17 -1.41 -0.36
N SER A 67 6.50 -2.66 0.02
CA SER A 67 6.90 -3.19 1.34
C SER A 67 8.20 -2.63 1.98
N LEU A 68 8.86 -1.64 1.38
CA LEU A 68 10.02 -0.94 1.95
C LEU A 68 9.88 0.59 1.94
N THR A 69 8.74 1.13 1.53
CA THR A 69 8.49 2.57 1.65
C THR A 69 8.39 2.95 3.14
N PRO A 70 8.88 4.13 3.54
CA PRO A 70 8.59 4.71 4.84
C PRO A 70 7.09 4.73 5.12
N ALA A 71 6.23 4.93 4.11
CA ALA A 71 4.78 4.86 4.27
C ALA A 71 4.29 3.52 4.83
N LEU A 72 4.82 2.37 4.38
CA LEU A 72 4.44 1.07 4.94
C LEU A 72 5.15 0.73 6.25
N ARG A 73 6.35 1.26 6.50
CA ARG A 73 7.10 1.04 7.74
C ARG A 73 6.58 1.91 8.90
N GLU A 74 6.32 3.18 8.62
CA GLU A 74 5.87 4.19 9.59
C GLU A 74 4.35 4.32 9.62
N GLY A 75 3.67 3.88 8.55
CA GLY A 75 2.22 3.96 8.44
C GLY A 75 1.47 3.27 9.57
N PRO A 76 1.83 2.03 9.99
CA PRO A 76 1.18 1.41 11.13
C PRO A 76 1.27 2.25 12.41
N GLY A 77 2.44 2.81 12.71
CA GLY A 77 2.62 3.65 13.91
C GLY A 77 1.84 4.95 13.85
N ARG A 78 1.90 5.64 12.70
CA ARG A 78 1.07 6.84 12.50
C ARG A 78 -0.43 6.55 12.61
N MET A 79 -0.87 5.38 12.14
CA MET A 79 -2.27 5.00 12.24
C MET A 79 -2.66 4.62 13.68
N ALA A 80 -1.76 3.97 14.42
CA ALA A 80 -1.96 3.71 15.84
C ALA A 80 -2.07 5.01 16.64
N ASP A 81 -1.19 5.98 16.38
CA ASP A 81 -1.22 7.32 17.01
C ASP A 81 -2.53 8.06 16.72
N ALA A 82 -3.01 7.97 15.47
CA ALA A 82 -4.29 8.56 15.05
C ALA A 82 -5.48 7.97 15.80
N LEU A 83 -5.51 6.64 15.94
CA LEU A 83 -6.58 5.93 16.65
C LEU A 83 -6.60 6.24 18.14
N ALA A 84 -5.43 6.39 18.75
CA ALA A 84 -5.30 6.75 20.15
C ALA A 84 -5.84 8.15 20.46
N SER A 85 -5.87 9.05 19.47
CA SER A 85 -6.24 10.46 19.65
C SER A 85 -7.73 10.73 19.45
N ASP A 86 -8.40 10.12 18.45
CA ASP A 86 -9.80 10.45 18.10
C ASP A 86 -10.64 9.26 17.57
N GLY A 87 -10.18 8.01 17.72
CA GLY A 87 -10.95 6.80 17.41
C GLY A 87 -11.07 6.42 15.93
N ALA A 88 -10.79 7.36 15.00
CA ALA A 88 -10.58 7.06 13.59
C ALA A 88 -9.72 8.13 12.90
N PRO A 89 -8.94 7.77 11.86
CA PRO A 89 -8.04 8.70 11.19
C PRO A 89 -8.79 9.84 10.50
N THR A 90 -8.29 11.04 10.70
CA THR A 90 -8.72 12.29 10.09
C THR A 90 -8.14 12.46 8.68
N VAL A 91 -8.70 13.39 7.91
CA VAL A 91 -8.19 13.76 6.58
C VAL A 91 -6.71 14.14 6.65
N ALA A 92 -6.31 14.88 7.69
CA ALA A 92 -4.92 15.31 7.86
C ALA A 92 -3.96 14.11 8.06
N GLU A 93 -4.39 13.08 8.79
CA GLU A 93 -3.60 11.87 9.01
C GLU A 93 -3.51 11.02 7.75
N VAL A 94 -4.62 10.89 7.01
CA VAL A 94 -4.64 10.21 5.70
C VAL A 94 -3.72 10.95 4.70
N SER A 95 -3.85 12.28 4.59
CA SER A 95 -2.95 13.10 3.75
C SER A 95 -1.49 12.95 4.16
N GLY A 96 -1.21 12.86 5.46
CA GLY A 96 0.14 12.62 5.97
C GLY A 96 0.73 11.28 5.55
N LEU A 97 -0.09 10.23 5.41
CA LEU A 97 0.34 8.93 4.88
C LEU A 97 0.53 8.97 3.36
N VAL A 98 -0.37 9.62 2.63
CA VAL A 98 -0.23 9.83 1.18
C VAL A 98 1.04 10.63 0.86
N ALA A 99 1.36 11.65 1.66
CA ALA A 99 2.59 12.42 1.52
C ALA A 99 3.86 11.56 1.74
N LEU A 100 3.82 10.55 2.62
CA LEU A 100 4.94 9.60 2.77
C LEU A 100 5.12 8.72 1.53
N LEU A 101 4.03 8.34 0.86
CA LEU A 101 4.10 7.62 -0.42
C LEU A 101 4.67 8.54 -1.50
N ALA A 102 4.22 9.80 -1.53
CA ALA A 102 4.64 10.80 -2.50
C ALA A 102 6.13 11.15 -2.43
N ALA A 103 6.71 11.12 -1.24
CA ALA A 103 8.13 11.45 -1.05
C ALA A 103 9.11 10.39 -1.61
N GLU A 104 8.62 9.21 -2.00
CA GLU A 104 9.47 8.05 -2.32
C GLU A 104 9.80 7.88 -3.80
N GLU A 105 8.92 8.39 -4.67
CA GLU A 105 8.99 8.22 -6.11
C GLU A 105 8.48 9.50 -6.79
N GLU A 106 9.19 9.97 -7.82
CA GLU A 106 8.82 11.18 -8.55
C GLU A 106 7.44 11.03 -9.21
N ASP A 107 7.21 9.87 -9.85
CA ASP A 107 5.96 9.52 -10.52
C ASP A 107 5.02 8.69 -9.63
N TRP A 108 5.05 8.88 -8.30
CA TRP A 108 4.34 8.01 -7.35
C TRP A 108 2.85 7.86 -7.65
N LEU A 109 2.18 8.93 -8.10
CA LEU A 109 0.74 8.95 -8.31
C LEU A 109 0.37 8.09 -9.54
N GLU A 110 1.12 8.23 -10.63
CA GLU A 110 0.96 7.40 -11.84
C GLU A 110 1.32 5.95 -11.54
N SER A 111 2.43 5.71 -10.82
CA SER A 111 2.87 4.38 -10.37
C SER A 111 1.79 3.68 -9.53
N LEU A 112 1.16 4.41 -8.61
CA LEU A 112 0.06 3.91 -7.79
C LEU A 112 -1.20 3.66 -8.63
N ALA A 113 -1.57 4.59 -9.50
CA ALA A 113 -2.73 4.47 -10.38
C ALA A 113 -2.63 3.21 -11.25
N VAL A 114 -1.48 2.97 -11.90
CA VAL A 114 -1.24 1.76 -12.70
C VAL A 114 -1.36 0.49 -11.85
N ARG A 115 -0.85 0.48 -10.62
CA ARG A 115 -0.99 -0.69 -9.72
C ARG A 115 -2.45 -0.95 -9.37
N VAL A 116 -3.22 0.10 -9.11
CA VAL A 116 -4.66 0.00 -8.81
C VAL A 116 -5.42 -0.52 -10.02
N GLU A 117 -5.18 0.02 -11.21
CA GLU A 117 -5.78 -0.47 -12.46
C GLU A 117 -5.45 -1.95 -12.68
N LEU A 118 -4.18 -2.33 -12.57
CA LEU A 118 -3.74 -3.71 -12.73
C LEU A 118 -4.40 -4.65 -11.72
N ALA A 119 -4.42 -4.26 -10.44
CA ALA A 119 -5.04 -5.06 -9.38
C ALA A 119 -6.53 -5.25 -9.64
N ALA A 120 -7.23 -4.17 -9.95
CA ALA A 120 -8.67 -4.18 -10.08
C ALA A 120 -9.17 -4.79 -11.41
N SER A 121 -8.27 -5.04 -12.36
CA SER A 121 -8.54 -5.78 -13.60
C SER A 121 -7.97 -7.21 -13.62
N THR A 122 -7.23 -7.61 -12.58
CA THR A 122 -6.54 -8.92 -12.52
C THR A 122 -6.78 -9.59 -11.16
N PRO A 123 -7.64 -10.62 -11.07
CA PRO A 123 -8.02 -11.24 -9.80
C PRO A 123 -6.84 -11.71 -8.94
N GLU A 124 -5.77 -12.23 -9.56
CA GLU A 124 -4.58 -12.71 -8.85
C GLU A 124 -3.81 -11.55 -8.19
N LEU A 125 -3.82 -10.37 -8.80
CA LEU A 125 -3.19 -9.17 -8.23
C LEU A 125 -4.03 -8.55 -7.12
N GLU A 126 -5.35 -8.54 -7.28
CA GLU A 126 -6.27 -8.15 -6.21
C GLU A 126 -6.08 -9.05 -4.97
N GLN A 127 -6.04 -10.37 -5.16
CA GLN A 127 -5.78 -11.33 -4.09
C GLN A 127 -4.40 -11.12 -3.44
N ALA A 128 -3.36 -10.86 -4.25
CA ALA A 128 -2.03 -10.56 -3.72
C ALA A 128 -2.02 -9.27 -2.88
N LEU A 129 -2.81 -8.27 -3.25
CA LEU A 129 -2.93 -7.01 -2.52
C LEU A 129 -3.64 -7.21 -1.17
N TRP A 130 -4.72 -7.99 -1.14
CA TRP A 130 -5.38 -8.42 0.10
C TRP A 130 -4.46 -9.27 0.99
N ALA A 131 -3.70 -10.19 0.41
CA ALA A 131 -2.72 -10.96 1.16
C ALA A 131 -1.63 -10.04 1.76
N GLN A 132 -1.16 -9.05 1.00
CA GLN A 132 -0.15 -8.10 1.46
C GLN A 132 -0.67 -7.21 2.60
N SER A 133 -1.96 -6.83 2.62
CA SER A 133 -2.55 -6.01 3.69
C SER A 133 -2.56 -6.72 5.05
N SER A 134 -2.49 -8.06 5.07
CA SER A 134 -2.41 -8.84 6.31
C SER A 134 -1.12 -8.55 7.11
N ALA A 135 0.00 -8.32 6.44
CA ALA A 135 1.24 -7.95 7.13
C ALA A 135 1.13 -6.58 7.81
N TRP A 136 0.49 -5.61 7.14
CA TRP A 136 0.24 -4.28 7.70
C TRP A 136 -0.74 -4.34 8.87
N THR A 137 -1.76 -5.19 8.77
CA THR A 137 -2.72 -5.47 9.85
C THR A 137 -2.02 -5.97 11.11
N THR A 138 -1.13 -6.97 11.00
CA THR A 138 -0.39 -7.49 12.15
C THR A 138 0.49 -6.40 12.77
N ALA A 139 1.25 -5.66 11.96
CA ALA A 139 2.13 -4.61 12.45
C ALA A 139 1.38 -3.45 13.14
N LEU A 140 0.17 -3.11 12.68
CA LEU A 140 -0.69 -2.12 13.31
C LEU A 140 -1.26 -2.66 14.63
N ALA A 141 -1.77 -3.89 14.64
CA ALA A 141 -2.34 -4.50 15.85
C ALA A 141 -1.33 -4.57 17.01
N GLU A 142 -0.05 -4.87 16.71
CA GLU A 142 1.03 -4.91 17.71
C GLU A 142 1.31 -3.54 18.38
N GLN A 143 0.88 -2.44 17.77
CA GLN A 143 1.13 -1.07 18.25
C GLN A 143 -0.08 -0.48 18.99
N LEU A 144 -1.24 -1.13 18.94
CA LEU A 144 -2.45 -0.63 19.58
C LEU A 144 -2.45 -0.95 21.09
N PRO A 145 -2.75 0.02 21.97
CA PRO A 145 -2.75 -0.17 23.42
C PRO A 145 -4.05 -0.84 23.91
N THR A 146 -4.54 -1.86 23.21
CA THR A 146 -5.80 -2.57 23.53
C THR A 146 -5.57 -4.07 23.62
N GLU A 147 -6.57 -4.81 24.11
CA GLU A 147 -6.52 -6.28 24.12
C GLU A 147 -6.32 -6.86 22.71
N ALA A 148 -5.62 -8.00 22.62
CA ALA A 148 -5.16 -8.57 21.36
C ALA A 148 -6.28 -8.75 20.32
N LEU A 149 -7.46 -9.22 20.73
CA LEU A 149 -8.59 -9.39 19.81
C LEU A 149 -9.09 -8.04 19.27
N SER A 150 -9.30 -7.06 20.15
CA SER A 150 -9.75 -5.71 19.76
C SER A 150 -8.75 -5.02 18.85
N ALA A 151 -7.45 -5.12 19.15
CA ALA A 151 -6.38 -4.58 18.32
C ALA A 151 -6.41 -5.17 16.91
N HIS A 152 -6.50 -6.50 16.79
CA HIS A 152 -6.57 -7.17 15.50
C HIS A 152 -7.84 -6.81 14.72
N VAL A 153 -9.00 -6.69 15.39
CA VAL A 153 -10.26 -6.30 14.74
C VAL A 153 -10.17 -4.87 14.20
N GLN A 154 -9.70 -3.92 15.01
CA GLN A 154 -9.51 -2.53 14.59
C GLN A 154 -8.53 -2.42 13.42
N ALA A 155 -7.36 -3.08 13.54
CA ALA A 155 -6.35 -3.06 12.50
C ALA A 155 -6.87 -3.64 11.18
N ARG A 156 -7.63 -4.74 11.23
CA ARG A 156 -8.18 -5.39 10.03
C ARG A 156 -9.30 -4.57 9.39
N ALA A 157 -10.16 -3.93 10.20
CA ALA A 157 -11.19 -3.02 9.70
C ALA A 157 -10.57 -1.84 8.95
N LEU A 158 -9.51 -1.24 9.50
CA LEU A 158 -8.80 -0.13 8.87
C LEU A 158 -8.05 -0.55 7.60
N ALA A 159 -7.31 -1.66 7.66
CA ALA A 159 -6.59 -2.18 6.49
C ALA A 159 -7.56 -2.49 5.34
N GLY A 160 -8.71 -3.08 5.67
CA GLY A 160 -9.79 -3.34 4.70
C GLY A 160 -10.36 -2.05 4.13
N ALA A 161 -10.73 -1.08 4.98
CA ALA A 161 -11.25 0.21 4.54
C ALA A 161 -10.27 0.97 3.63
N CYS A 162 -8.99 1.04 4.00
CA CYS A 162 -7.96 1.67 3.17
C CYS A 162 -7.79 0.97 1.82
N LEU A 163 -7.79 -0.37 1.81
CA LEU A 163 -7.63 -1.15 0.59
C LEU A 163 -8.85 -1.03 -0.33
N GLU A 164 -10.06 -1.12 0.22
CA GLU A 164 -11.30 -0.87 -0.52
C GLU A 164 -11.34 0.55 -1.09
N GLY A 165 -10.98 1.55 -0.28
CA GLY A 165 -10.87 2.94 -0.73
C GLY A 165 -9.85 3.10 -1.88
N LEU A 166 -8.70 2.43 -1.77
CA LEU A 166 -7.67 2.43 -2.81
C LEU A 166 -8.16 1.78 -4.12
N LEU A 167 -8.86 0.65 -4.05
CA LEU A 167 -9.41 -0.03 -5.23
C LEU A 167 -10.56 0.77 -5.88
N ALA A 168 -11.43 1.36 -5.06
CA ALA A 168 -12.53 2.21 -5.52
C ALA A 168 -12.06 3.56 -6.08
N TRP A 169 -10.81 3.98 -5.83
CA TRP A 169 -10.25 5.23 -6.34
C TRP A 169 -10.25 5.29 -7.87
N ARG A 170 -10.03 4.16 -8.57
CA ARG A 170 -10.01 4.10 -10.04
C ARG A 170 -11.30 4.60 -10.68
N ASP A 171 -12.41 4.41 -9.99
CA ASP A 171 -13.75 4.68 -10.50
C ASP A 171 -14.19 6.12 -10.16
N ARG A 172 -13.28 6.94 -9.60
CA ARG A 172 -13.56 8.34 -9.24
C ARG A 172 -13.34 9.27 -10.45
N PRO A 173 -14.18 10.32 -10.61
CA PRO A 173 -14.09 11.22 -11.78
C PRO A 173 -12.77 11.94 -11.98
N ALA A 174 -11.99 12.15 -10.92
CA ALA A 174 -10.70 12.85 -10.94
C ALA A 174 -9.51 11.88 -10.97
N PHE A 175 -9.72 10.59 -11.23
CA PHE A 175 -8.63 9.61 -11.25
C PHE A 175 -7.66 9.85 -12.43
N PRO A 176 -6.33 9.86 -12.21
CA PRO A 176 -5.63 9.84 -10.92
C PRO A 176 -5.40 11.25 -10.36
N ASP A 177 -5.86 11.49 -9.13
CA ASP A 177 -5.64 12.73 -8.37
C ASP A 177 -5.41 12.43 -6.87
N ALA A 178 -4.47 13.14 -6.26
CA ALA A 178 -4.06 12.92 -4.88
C ALA A 178 -5.15 13.31 -3.87
N ASP A 179 -5.86 14.42 -4.10
CA ASP A 179 -6.97 14.84 -3.24
C ASP A 179 -8.14 13.85 -3.35
N SER A 180 -8.44 13.38 -4.57
CA SER A 180 -9.40 12.32 -4.80
C SER A 180 -9.03 11.00 -4.10
N LEU A 181 -7.74 10.66 -4.01
CA LEU A 181 -7.26 9.49 -3.27
C LEU A 181 -7.49 9.64 -1.76
N VAL A 182 -7.12 10.80 -1.21
CA VAL A 182 -7.35 11.10 0.21
C VAL A 182 -8.84 11.03 0.54
N ASN A 183 -9.69 11.63 -0.31
CA ASN A 183 -11.13 11.69 -0.11
C ASN A 183 -11.79 10.30 -0.11
N VAL A 184 -11.43 9.42 -1.07
CA VAL A 184 -12.00 8.07 -1.13
C VAL A 184 -11.53 7.19 0.02
N ILE A 185 -10.27 7.32 0.47
CA ILE A 185 -9.79 6.63 1.67
C ILE A 185 -10.56 7.12 2.91
N GLN A 186 -10.76 8.43 3.05
CA GLN A 186 -11.53 8.98 4.17
C GLN A 186 -12.99 8.48 4.16
N GLU A 187 -13.62 8.43 2.99
CA GLU A 187 -14.98 7.90 2.82
C GLU A 187 -15.06 6.44 3.31
N ALA A 188 -14.11 5.60 2.90
CA ALA A 188 -14.05 4.21 3.32
C ALA A 188 -13.80 4.05 4.83
N LEU A 189 -12.90 4.87 5.40
CA LEU A 189 -12.64 4.89 6.85
C LEU A 189 -13.84 5.36 7.67
N ASN A 190 -14.69 6.24 7.12
CA ASN A 190 -15.91 6.67 7.78
C ASN A 190 -16.99 5.55 7.76
N ALA A 191 -16.98 4.68 6.74
CA ALA A 191 -17.97 3.61 6.59
C ALA A 191 -17.84 2.50 7.66
N ILE A 192 -16.66 2.31 8.24
CA ILE A 192 -16.45 1.34 9.34
C ILE A 192 -16.95 1.85 10.70
N ARG A 193 -17.38 3.12 10.81
CA ARG A 193 -18.00 3.64 12.03
C ARG A 193 -19.42 3.09 12.15
N VAL A 194 -19.70 2.31 13.20
CA VAL A 194 -21.08 1.99 13.58
C VAL A 194 -21.75 3.28 14.07
N PRO A 195 -22.91 3.69 13.55
CA PRO A 195 -23.62 4.85 14.07
C PRO A 195 -23.89 4.65 15.57
N THR A 196 -23.41 5.58 16.40
CA THR A 196 -23.58 5.55 17.86
C THR A 196 -25.02 5.79 18.32
N SER A 197 -25.93 6.08 17.39
CA SER A 197 -27.35 6.25 17.66
C SER A 197 -28.14 5.03 17.19
N ILE A 198 -28.50 4.15 18.14
CA ILE A 198 -29.74 3.38 18.01
C ILE A 198 -30.87 4.41 18.11
N PRO A 199 -31.75 4.58 17.11
CA PRO A 199 -32.91 5.43 17.28
C PRO A 199 -33.70 4.92 18.48
N ALA A 200 -33.95 5.81 19.46
CA ALA A 200 -34.76 5.47 20.62
C ALA A 200 -36.15 4.95 20.15
N PRO A 201 -36.70 3.92 20.81
CA PRO A 201 -37.98 3.34 20.43
C PRO A 201 -39.15 4.33 20.50
#